data_AF-A0A0J6SM40-F1
#
_entry.id   AF-A0A0J6SM40-F1
#
_cell.length_a   1.000
_cell.length_b   1.000
_cell.length_c   1.000
_cell.angle_alpha   90.00
_cell.angle_beta   90.00
_cell.angle_gamma   90.00
#
_symmetry.space_group_name_H-M   'P 1'
#
loop_
_entity.id
_entity.type
_entity.pdbx_description
1 polymer ?
#
loop_
_entity_poly.entity_id
_entity_poly.type
_entity_poly.pdbx_seq_one_letter_code
_entity_poly.pdbx_strand_id
1 'polypeptide(L)'
;MPERPVYEVGFVLAGAVSAGCYSAGVMDFLIEALDGYYAARDAPGWDGPTHDVRVPVLAGASAGGMTAGMAALHMFRGLAHVRPGEPPPPKAQNRLYASWVSDIAIERLLETGDLDGASGLRSVLCSDVLDRILADAFRIDGEPVRRPWIGRGDRTSLRVMLTMTNLRGVPYSFDLVGAGAKRAFGMTNHADVASFRLGAGEAPADRPWLDVTRTDEPAWDFFRVAALATGAFPVGLAPRDVSRPGADLLEWSTVGRIGPNGRFEIIAPDDRYDVKAMSRYWAVDGGTIDNEPLEQARRYLTDGYPDEPDGGKARRSVVLIAPFPNYQALEADPVKGTLTTALPRLFSALINQARFKPEELARARDATDFSRFIISPVRERADGAPAAFAIASGALGGFSGFLHESFRRHDYLLGRRNAQAFLRWNFVLPATNDLFTRATIDPTWQVRDASGETGSVAPGTEGDLRVRRLRVAEGPPEGVPLYPVIPLTPRLQEPIEIGPDDMARPGAVRQDDLRRGLKRRIEKVVETLVDVDFRKETDEMGTVVGYLARKGAKTFGVQVASRKADTVITATLDRLKADFP
;
A
#
# COMPACT_ATOMS: atom_id res chain seq x y z
N MET A 1 6.59 35.19 16.16
CA MET A 1 6.74 34.08 17.13
C MET A 1 7.95 33.27 16.70
N PRO A 2 8.74 32.69 17.63
CA PRO A 2 9.82 31.77 17.26
C PRO A 2 9.26 30.59 16.46
N GLU A 3 10.03 30.10 15.50
CA GLU A 3 9.64 28.99 14.63
C GLU A 3 9.45 27.70 15.45
N ARG A 4 8.31 27.04 15.26
CA ARG A 4 7.99 25.78 15.97
C ARG A 4 8.91 24.66 15.47
N PRO A 5 9.37 23.74 16.35
CA PRO A 5 10.05 22.53 15.91
C PRO A 5 9.18 21.73 14.93
N VAL A 6 9.81 21.07 13.95
CA VAL A 6 9.10 20.29 12.92
C VAL A 6 9.48 18.82 13.01
N TYR A 7 8.50 17.94 12.82
CA TYR A 7 8.69 16.52 12.57
C TYR A 7 8.07 16.11 11.22
N GLU A 8 8.85 15.50 10.34
CA GLU A 8 8.39 15.07 9.01
C GLU A 8 8.01 13.58 8.98
N VAL A 9 6.86 13.23 8.42
CA VAL A 9 6.36 11.85 8.34
C VAL A 9 6.12 11.46 6.90
N GLY A 10 6.79 10.41 6.43
CA GLY A 10 6.48 9.76 5.16
C GLY A 10 5.58 8.55 5.40
N PHE A 11 4.38 8.54 4.82
CA PHE A 11 3.53 7.35 4.89
C PHE A 11 3.83 6.41 3.73
N VAL A 12 4.10 5.15 4.05
CA VAL A 12 4.43 4.09 3.09
C VAL A 12 3.35 3.03 3.15
N LEU A 13 2.61 2.84 2.06
CA LEU A 13 1.48 1.91 2.00
C LEU A 13 1.89 0.66 1.23
N ALA A 14 1.99 -0.46 1.95
CA ALA A 14 2.38 -1.73 1.37
C ALA A 14 1.32 -2.29 0.41
N GLY A 15 1.76 -3.09 -0.55
CA GLY A 15 0.86 -3.81 -1.45
C GLY A 15 0.11 -4.93 -0.75
N ALA A 16 -1.22 -4.98 -0.93
CA ALA A 16 -2.09 -5.89 -0.18
C ALA A 16 -3.40 -6.27 -0.91
N VAL A 17 -3.46 -6.19 -2.24
CA VAL A 17 -4.62 -6.63 -3.05
C VAL A 17 -5.96 -6.09 -2.52
N SER A 18 -6.88 -6.91 -1.97
CA SER A 18 -8.17 -6.42 -1.49
C SER A 18 -8.10 -5.74 -0.13
N ALA A 19 -7.00 -5.91 0.61
CA ALA A 19 -6.77 -5.24 1.89
C ALA A 19 -6.33 -3.77 1.74
N GLY A 20 -6.39 -3.21 0.53
CA GLY A 20 -6.38 -1.74 0.35
C GLY A 20 -7.47 -1.03 1.17
N CYS A 21 -8.60 -1.70 1.46
CA CYS A 21 -9.61 -1.21 2.40
C CYS A 21 -9.07 -0.93 3.81
N TYR A 22 -8.19 -1.78 4.34
CA TYR A 22 -7.53 -1.56 5.62
C TYR A 22 -6.64 -0.31 5.57
N SER A 23 -5.76 -0.22 4.56
CA SER A 23 -4.88 0.95 4.40
C SER A 23 -5.68 2.25 4.19
N ALA A 24 -6.82 2.17 3.51
CA ALA A 24 -7.73 3.30 3.32
C ALA A 24 -8.33 3.76 4.65
N GLY A 25 -8.74 2.82 5.52
CA GLY A 25 -9.17 3.11 6.88
C GLY A 25 -8.07 3.75 7.74
N VAL A 26 -6.83 3.25 7.62
CA VAL A 26 -5.68 3.88 8.30
C VAL A 26 -5.51 5.33 7.85
N MET A 27 -5.47 5.58 6.53
CA MET A 27 -5.32 6.95 6.00
C MET A 27 -6.48 7.86 6.38
N ASP A 28 -7.70 7.34 6.40
CA ASP A 28 -8.90 8.06 6.82
C ASP A 28 -8.76 8.56 8.27
N PHE A 29 -8.30 7.72 9.20
CA PHE A 29 -8.05 8.15 10.58
C PHE A 29 -6.83 9.08 10.71
N LEU A 30 -5.76 8.85 9.96
CA LEU A 30 -4.56 9.71 10.01
C LEU A 30 -4.86 11.15 9.55
N ILE A 31 -5.66 11.30 8.48
CA ILE A 31 -6.12 12.62 8.02
C ILE A 31 -6.94 13.30 9.13
N GLU A 32 -7.87 12.56 9.74
CA GLU A 32 -8.68 13.07 10.85
C GLU A 32 -7.82 13.51 12.05
N ALA A 33 -6.84 12.69 12.42
CA ALA A 33 -5.96 12.94 13.55
C ALA A 33 -5.08 14.17 13.35
N LEU A 34 -4.53 14.35 12.15
CA LEU A 34 -3.73 15.54 11.81
C LEU A 34 -4.58 16.81 11.78
N ASP A 35 -5.79 16.75 11.21
CA ASP A 35 -6.74 17.88 11.21
C ASP A 35 -7.14 18.23 12.65
N GLY A 36 -7.46 17.24 13.48
CA GLY A 36 -7.83 17.42 14.89
C GLY A 36 -6.68 17.95 15.75
N TYR A 37 -5.45 17.47 15.53
CA TYR A 37 -4.27 17.95 16.26
C TYR A 37 -4.02 19.43 15.99
N TYR A 38 -4.00 19.84 14.72
CA TYR A 38 -3.75 21.24 14.38
C TYR A 38 -4.86 22.16 14.89
N ALA A 39 -6.13 21.74 14.79
CA ALA A 39 -7.26 22.50 15.31
C ALA A 39 -7.17 22.70 16.83
N ALA A 40 -6.81 21.65 17.59
CA ALA A 40 -6.71 21.73 19.05
C ALA A 40 -5.46 22.48 19.52
N ARG A 41 -4.31 22.22 18.91
CA ARG A 41 -3.03 22.86 19.26
C ARG A 41 -3.05 24.37 19.09
N ASP A 42 -3.75 24.85 18.07
CA ASP A 42 -3.83 26.29 17.77
C ASP A 42 -4.99 26.99 18.50
N ALA A 43 -5.79 26.25 19.30
CA ALA A 43 -6.83 26.81 20.15
C ALA A 43 -6.27 27.27 21.53
N PRO A 44 -6.90 28.27 22.19
CA PRO A 44 -6.52 28.66 23.55
C PRO A 44 -6.66 27.50 24.55
N GLY A 45 -5.74 27.41 25.50
CA GLY A 45 -5.79 26.40 26.57
C GLY A 45 -5.16 25.05 26.22
N TRP A 46 -4.52 24.90 25.05
CA TRP A 46 -3.72 23.73 24.74
C TRP A 46 -2.49 23.61 25.65
N ASP A 47 -2.36 22.49 26.34
CA ASP A 47 -1.27 22.16 27.27
C ASP A 47 -0.42 20.95 26.83
N GLY A 48 -0.69 20.44 25.61
CA GLY A 48 0.00 19.30 25.02
C GLY A 48 1.20 19.68 24.13
N PRO A 49 1.78 18.71 23.40
CA PRO A 49 2.88 18.97 22.47
C PRO A 49 2.55 20.02 21.41
N THR A 50 3.49 20.93 21.12
CA THR A 50 3.26 22.14 20.29
C THR A 50 4.04 22.17 18.98
N HIS A 51 4.79 21.12 18.64
CA HIS A 51 5.54 21.04 17.40
C HIS A 51 4.64 20.94 16.16
N ASP A 52 5.21 21.18 14.98
CA ASP A 52 4.55 20.94 13.71
C ASP A 52 4.82 19.50 13.26
N VAL A 53 3.77 18.80 12.83
CA VAL A 53 3.90 17.54 12.09
C VAL A 53 3.61 17.80 10.62
N ARG A 54 4.53 17.38 9.75
CA ARG A 54 4.47 17.63 8.31
C ARG A 54 4.50 16.32 7.53
N VAL A 55 3.66 16.20 6.51
CA VAL A 55 3.54 15.02 5.65
C VAL A 55 3.92 15.42 4.23
N PRO A 56 5.20 15.28 3.86
CA PRO A 56 5.66 15.73 2.57
C PRO A 56 5.58 14.64 1.49
N VAL A 57 5.38 13.37 1.87
CA VAL A 57 5.35 12.23 0.93
C VAL A 57 4.38 11.12 1.33
N LEU A 58 3.66 10.60 0.34
CA LEU A 58 3.06 9.27 0.35
C LEU A 58 3.81 8.39 -0.66
N ALA A 59 4.18 7.18 -0.27
CA ALA A 59 4.70 6.17 -1.19
C ALA A 59 3.87 4.89 -1.09
N GLY A 60 3.68 4.16 -2.19
CA GLY A 60 2.95 2.91 -2.13
C GLY A 60 3.14 1.99 -3.34
N ALA A 61 2.77 0.73 -3.12
CA ALA A 61 2.80 -0.34 -4.11
C ALA A 61 1.43 -1.02 -4.17
N SER A 62 1.02 -1.55 -5.32
CA SER A 62 -0.23 -2.30 -5.46
C SER A 62 -1.43 -1.54 -4.91
N ALA A 63 -2.31 -2.23 -4.18
CA ALA A 63 -3.41 -1.66 -3.43
C ALA A 63 -3.00 -0.49 -2.50
N GLY A 64 -1.80 -0.53 -1.93
CA GLY A 64 -1.24 0.56 -1.13
C GLY A 64 -0.95 1.81 -1.97
N GLY A 65 -0.40 1.63 -3.18
CA GLY A 65 -0.19 2.72 -4.15
C GLY A 65 -1.50 3.35 -4.63
N MET A 66 -2.49 2.52 -4.97
CA MET A 66 -3.85 2.98 -5.30
C MET A 66 -4.46 3.79 -4.15
N THR A 67 -4.32 3.29 -2.92
CA THR A 67 -4.80 3.98 -1.71
C THR A 67 -4.06 5.29 -1.47
N ALA A 68 -2.73 5.33 -1.67
CA ALA A 68 -1.94 6.55 -1.56
C ALA A 68 -2.40 7.60 -2.57
N GLY A 69 -2.69 7.19 -3.82
CA GLY A 69 -3.24 8.08 -4.84
C GLY A 69 -4.60 8.66 -4.46
N MET A 70 -5.53 7.84 -3.97
CA MET A 70 -6.84 8.30 -3.51
C MET A 70 -6.76 9.17 -2.24
N ALA A 71 -5.91 8.81 -1.28
CA ALA A 71 -5.68 9.58 -0.08
C ALA A 71 -5.10 10.95 -0.42
N ALA A 72 -4.17 11.02 -1.37
CA ALA A 72 -3.58 12.27 -1.84
C ALA A 72 -4.63 13.25 -2.39
N LEU A 73 -5.67 12.76 -3.08
CA LEU A 73 -6.77 13.61 -3.54
C LEU A 73 -7.61 14.14 -2.35
N HIS A 74 -7.93 13.28 -1.37
CA HIS A 74 -8.67 13.66 -0.16
C HIS A 74 -7.89 14.58 0.78
N MET A 75 -6.56 14.51 0.79
CA MET A 75 -5.70 15.42 1.57
C MET A 75 -5.86 16.89 1.17
N PHE A 76 -6.44 17.20 -0.01
CA PHE A 76 -6.77 18.56 -0.43
C PHE A 76 -8.28 18.85 -0.46
N ARG A 77 -9.13 17.97 0.10
CA ARG A 77 -10.60 18.14 0.18
C ARG A 77 -11.12 17.81 1.58
N GLY A 78 -12.37 18.18 1.87
CA GLY A 78 -13.06 17.66 3.05
C GLY A 78 -13.24 16.15 2.94
N LEU A 79 -12.96 15.42 4.01
CA LEU A 79 -13.16 13.96 4.07
C LEU A 79 -14.21 13.64 5.13
N ALA A 80 -15.33 13.06 4.71
CA ALA A 80 -16.32 12.55 5.66
C ALA A 80 -15.82 11.21 6.22
N HIS A 81 -15.43 11.20 7.49
CA HIS A 81 -14.82 10.03 8.13
C HIS A 81 -15.85 8.95 8.45
N VAL A 82 -15.50 7.68 8.24
CA VAL A 82 -16.40 6.55 8.56
C VAL A 82 -16.35 6.20 10.05
N ARG A 83 -17.48 5.74 10.59
CA ARG A 83 -17.63 5.29 11.98
C ARG A 83 -18.27 3.91 12.07
N PRO A 84 -17.95 3.11 13.11
CA PRO A 84 -18.70 1.90 13.42
C PRO A 84 -20.17 2.22 13.75
N GLY A 85 -21.07 1.31 13.40
CA GLY A 85 -22.52 1.42 13.67
C GLY A 85 -23.26 2.47 12.83
N GLU A 86 -22.53 3.27 12.04
CA GLU A 86 -23.11 4.33 11.21
C GLU A 86 -23.14 3.94 9.73
N PRO A 87 -24.14 4.43 8.96
CA PRO A 87 -24.13 4.30 7.51
C PRO A 87 -22.89 5.01 6.94
N PRO A 88 -22.30 4.48 5.85
CA PRO A 88 -21.17 5.16 5.22
C PRO A 88 -21.60 6.51 4.63
N PRO A 89 -20.69 7.50 4.58
CA PRO A 89 -20.97 8.79 3.98
C PRO A 89 -21.24 8.66 2.47
N PRO A 90 -21.82 9.69 1.84
CA PRO A 90 -21.95 9.73 0.38
C PRO A 90 -20.62 9.46 -0.33
N LYS A 91 -20.64 8.68 -1.42
CA LYS A 91 -19.42 8.19 -2.08
C LYS A 91 -18.43 9.31 -2.47
N ALA A 92 -18.93 10.44 -2.93
CA ALA A 92 -18.10 11.58 -3.33
C ALA A 92 -17.42 12.29 -2.14
N GLN A 93 -17.93 12.14 -0.92
CA GLN A 93 -17.33 12.69 0.30
C GLN A 93 -16.29 11.74 0.93
N ASN A 94 -16.25 10.47 0.50
CA ASN A 94 -15.24 9.51 0.91
C ASN A 94 -14.98 8.44 -0.17
N ARG A 95 -14.12 8.79 -1.14
CA ARG A 95 -13.67 7.85 -2.18
C ARG A 95 -12.72 6.77 -1.68
N LEU A 96 -12.08 6.96 -0.52
CA LEU A 96 -11.29 5.91 0.13
C LEU A 96 -12.19 4.73 0.50
N TYR A 97 -13.32 4.99 1.16
CA TYR A 97 -14.31 3.97 1.52
C TYR A 97 -15.06 3.47 0.29
N ALA A 98 -15.62 4.36 -0.54
CA ALA A 98 -16.47 3.96 -1.65
C ALA A 98 -15.75 3.01 -2.63
N SER A 99 -14.53 3.36 -3.03
CA SER A 99 -13.76 2.59 -4.00
C SER A 99 -13.37 1.21 -3.49
N TRP A 100 -12.91 1.14 -2.23
CA TRP A 100 -12.41 -0.10 -1.65
C TRP A 100 -13.49 -0.97 -1.01
N VAL A 101 -14.55 -0.39 -0.47
CA VAL A 101 -15.57 -1.14 0.27
C VAL A 101 -16.79 -1.43 -0.59
N SER A 102 -17.34 -0.42 -1.26
CA SER A 102 -18.65 -0.55 -1.93
C SER A 102 -18.58 -0.81 -3.44
N ASP A 103 -17.63 -0.21 -4.16
CA ASP A 103 -17.63 -0.22 -5.64
C ASP A 103 -16.98 -1.47 -6.25
N ILE A 104 -15.93 -2.00 -5.62
CA ILE A 104 -15.27 -3.23 -6.05
C ILE A 104 -15.99 -4.46 -5.51
N ALA A 105 -16.20 -5.49 -6.33
CA ALA A 105 -16.79 -6.75 -5.91
C ALA A 105 -16.34 -7.89 -6.83
N ILE A 106 -16.35 -9.13 -6.31
CA ILE A 106 -15.91 -10.30 -7.09
C ILE A 106 -16.77 -10.52 -8.35
N GLU A 107 -18.06 -10.20 -8.29
CA GLU A 107 -18.97 -10.33 -9.43
C GLU A 107 -18.52 -9.48 -10.61
N ARG A 108 -17.98 -8.28 -10.35
CA ARG A 108 -17.45 -7.38 -11.36
C ARG A 108 -16.16 -7.91 -11.98
N LEU A 109 -15.29 -8.50 -11.17
CA LEU A 109 -14.04 -9.12 -11.61
C LEU A 109 -14.27 -10.40 -12.43
N LEU A 110 -15.46 -11.00 -12.32
CA LEU A 110 -15.88 -12.21 -13.04
C LEU A 110 -16.80 -11.94 -14.23
N GLU A 111 -17.08 -10.67 -14.56
CA GLU A 111 -17.76 -10.30 -15.82
C GLU A 111 -16.94 -10.82 -17.02
N THR A 112 -17.54 -11.01 -18.19
CA THR A 112 -16.87 -11.60 -19.38
C THR A 112 -16.82 -10.69 -20.59
N GLY A 113 -17.40 -9.48 -20.49
CA GLY A 113 -17.56 -8.57 -21.63
C GLY A 113 -16.24 -8.09 -22.23
N ASP A 114 -15.19 -7.99 -21.41
CA ASP A 114 -13.81 -7.66 -21.82
C ASP A 114 -13.19 -8.70 -22.76
N LEU A 115 -13.75 -9.91 -22.83
CA LEU A 115 -13.28 -11.00 -23.70
C LEU A 115 -14.11 -11.14 -24.99
N ASP A 116 -15.18 -10.36 -25.14
CA ASP A 116 -16.01 -10.41 -26.34
C ASP A 116 -15.32 -9.69 -27.52
N GLY A 117 -14.94 -10.45 -28.55
CA GLY A 117 -14.20 -9.92 -29.69
C GLY A 117 -12.75 -9.55 -29.39
N ALA A 118 -12.19 -10.00 -28.25
CA ALA A 118 -10.82 -9.72 -27.87
C ALA A 118 -9.82 -10.31 -28.87
N SER A 119 -8.75 -9.54 -29.17
CA SER A 119 -7.65 -9.97 -30.04
C SER A 119 -6.62 -10.86 -29.34
N GLY A 120 -6.82 -11.14 -28.06
CA GLY A 120 -5.97 -11.98 -27.22
C GLY A 120 -6.27 -11.77 -25.74
N LEU A 121 -5.86 -12.72 -24.90
CA LEU A 121 -6.12 -12.66 -23.46
C LEU A 121 -5.19 -11.64 -22.78
N ARG A 122 -5.77 -10.57 -22.21
CA ARG A 122 -5.00 -9.58 -21.43
C ARG A 122 -4.83 -9.95 -19.96
N SER A 123 -5.85 -10.55 -19.35
CA SER A 123 -5.87 -10.93 -17.93
C SER A 123 -6.93 -11.97 -17.60
N VAL A 124 -6.72 -12.70 -16.52
CA VAL A 124 -7.67 -13.72 -16.04
C VAL A 124 -8.93 -13.09 -15.44
N LEU A 125 -8.84 -11.94 -14.78
CA LEU A 125 -9.99 -11.21 -14.24
C LEU A 125 -10.35 -10.01 -15.13
N CYS A 126 -11.63 -9.64 -15.10
CA CYS A 126 -12.12 -8.44 -15.79
C CYS A 126 -11.59 -7.20 -15.08
N SER A 127 -10.90 -6.33 -15.82
CA SER A 127 -10.29 -5.12 -15.27
C SER A 127 -11.14 -3.87 -15.45
N ASP A 128 -12.25 -3.93 -16.20
CA ASP A 128 -13.11 -2.77 -16.54
C ASP A 128 -13.70 -2.06 -15.31
N VAL A 129 -13.93 -2.81 -14.24
CA VAL A 129 -14.37 -2.22 -12.96
C VAL A 129 -13.32 -1.28 -12.37
N LEU A 130 -12.04 -1.57 -12.55
CA LEU A 130 -10.95 -0.75 -12.03
C LEU A 130 -10.88 0.59 -12.76
N ASP A 131 -11.08 0.59 -14.07
CA ASP A 131 -11.12 1.82 -14.88
C ASP A 131 -12.31 2.72 -14.50
N ARG A 132 -13.47 2.12 -14.19
CA ARG A 132 -14.63 2.86 -13.66
C ARG A 132 -14.35 3.43 -12.27
N ILE A 133 -13.80 2.63 -11.35
CA ILE A 133 -13.44 3.07 -10.00
C ILE A 133 -12.42 4.21 -10.06
N LEU A 134 -11.42 4.11 -10.94
CA LEU A 134 -10.45 5.18 -11.16
C LEU A 134 -11.16 6.48 -11.57
N ALA A 135 -12.04 6.44 -12.57
CA ALA A 135 -12.77 7.63 -13.00
C ALA A 135 -13.62 8.24 -11.88
N ASP A 136 -14.25 7.38 -11.07
CA ASP A 136 -15.06 7.79 -9.93
C ASP A 136 -14.21 8.35 -8.77
N ALA A 137 -12.99 7.86 -8.56
CA ALA A 137 -12.09 8.35 -7.50
C ALA A 137 -11.71 9.82 -7.65
N PHE A 138 -11.78 10.38 -8.86
CA PHE A 138 -11.58 11.81 -9.14
C PHE A 138 -12.83 12.67 -8.91
N ARG A 139 -14.01 12.06 -8.71
CA ARG A 139 -15.27 12.77 -8.43
C ARG A 139 -15.45 12.93 -6.93
N ILE A 140 -14.81 13.95 -6.37
CA ILE A 140 -14.80 14.27 -4.92
C ILE A 140 -15.56 15.57 -4.69
N ASP A 141 -16.41 15.59 -3.65
CA ASP A 141 -17.19 16.77 -3.25
C ASP A 141 -16.37 17.76 -2.43
N GLY A 142 -16.83 19.02 -2.42
CA GLY A 142 -16.31 20.07 -1.55
C GLY A 142 -15.16 20.87 -2.16
N GLU A 143 -14.96 22.10 -1.67
CA GLU A 143 -13.91 23.00 -2.13
C GLU A 143 -12.50 22.52 -1.72
N PRO A 144 -11.44 22.94 -2.45
CA PRO A 144 -10.07 22.61 -2.05
C PRO A 144 -9.78 23.18 -0.67
N VAL A 145 -9.24 22.36 0.23
CA VAL A 145 -8.80 22.79 1.56
C VAL A 145 -7.28 22.84 1.62
N ARG A 146 -6.74 23.90 2.23
CA ARG A 146 -5.31 24.02 2.51
C ARG A 146 -5.04 23.49 3.91
N ARG A 147 -4.33 22.37 3.99
CA ARG A 147 -3.94 21.78 5.27
C ARG A 147 -2.51 22.17 5.62
N PRO A 148 -2.27 22.74 6.81
CA PRO A 148 -0.94 23.20 7.21
C PRO A 148 0.04 22.03 7.34
N TRP A 149 -0.41 20.83 7.68
CA TRP A 149 0.46 19.67 7.82
C TRP A 149 0.94 19.05 6.50
N ILE A 150 0.52 19.54 5.33
CA ILE A 150 1.00 19.01 4.03
C ILE A 150 2.28 19.71 3.59
N GLY A 151 3.25 18.91 3.13
CA GLY A 151 4.49 19.40 2.53
C GLY A 151 5.66 19.49 3.51
N ARG A 152 6.71 20.26 3.17
CA ARG A 152 7.91 20.47 4.00
C ARG A 152 8.49 21.85 3.80
N GLY A 153 9.02 22.44 4.87
CA GLY A 153 9.53 23.82 4.86
C GLY A 153 8.44 24.79 4.42
N ASP A 154 8.73 25.59 3.39
CA ASP A 154 7.81 26.52 2.75
C ASP A 154 6.87 25.87 1.71
N ARG A 155 7.14 24.62 1.32
CA ARG A 155 6.39 23.92 0.28
C ARG A 155 5.11 23.34 0.86
N THR A 156 3.97 23.67 0.25
CA THR A 156 2.65 23.11 0.57
C THR A 156 2.22 21.98 -0.38
N SER A 157 3.20 21.32 -1.01
CA SER A 157 2.97 20.29 -2.00
C SER A 157 3.22 18.90 -1.43
N LEU A 158 2.39 17.94 -1.81
CA LEU A 158 2.54 16.53 -1.49
C LEU A 158 3.30 15.80 -2.60
N ARG A 159 4.32 15.03 -2.24
CA ARG A 159 4.93 14.04 -3.13
C ARG A 159 4.12 12.74 -3.07
N VAL A 160 3.75 12.17 -4.22
CA VAL A 160 3.14 10.84 -4.32
C VAL A 160 4.06 9.96 -5.16
N MET A 161 4.46 8.80 -4.62
CA MET A 161 5.38 7.87 -5.28
C MET A 161 4.73 6.49 -5.40
N LEU A 162 4.55 6.01 -6.62
CA LEU A 162 3.90 4.73 -6.90
C LEU A 162 4.90 3.78 -7.54
N THR A 163 5.14 2.62 -6.92
CA THR A 163 6.00 1.61 -7.55
C THR A 163 5.28 0.98 -8.73
N MET A 164 6.03 0.67 -9.77
CA MET A 164 5.57 -0.05 -10.97
C MET A 164 6.64 -1.05 -11.39
N THR A 165 6.22 -2.09 -12.09
CA THR A 165 7.15 -3.03 -12.75
C THR A 165 7.14 -2.75 -14.25
N ASN A 166 8.24 -2.19 -14.75
CA ASN A 166 8.43 -1.90 -16.17
C ASN A 166 8.85 -3.18 -16.91
N LEU A 167 7.95 -3.78 -17.71
CA LEU A 167 8.24 -5.04 -18.41
C LEU A 167 9.27 -4.90 -19.54
N ARG A 168 9.52 -3.68 -20.05
CA ARG A 168 10.60 -3.42 -21.01
C ARG A 168 11.96 -3.39 -20.32
N GLY A 169 12.01 -2.84 -19.11
CA GLY A 169 13.22 -2.64 -18.33
C GLY A 169 14.13 -1.52 -18.85
N VAL A 170 15.12 -1.16 -18.03
CA VAL A 170 16.14 -0.15 -18.29
C VAL A 170 17.51 -0.83 -18.30
N PRO A 171 18.29 -0.76 -19.39
CA PRO A 171 19.59 -1.40 -19.48
C PRO A 171 20.68 -0.62 -18.74
N TYR A 172 21.52 -1.37 -18.04
CA TYR A 172 22.74 -0.93 -17.37
C TYR A 172 23.89 -1.80 -17.86
N SER A 173 25.11 -1.24 -17.91
CA SER A 173 26.30 -2.03 -18.14
C SER A 173 27.51 -1.47 -17.41
N PHE A 174 28.50 -2.32 -17.22
CA PHE A 174 29.79 -1.94 -16.66
C PHE A 174 30.92 -2.76 -17.27
N ASP A 175 32.12 -2.20 -17.25
CA ASP A 175 33.32 -2.90 -17.70
C ASP A 175 33.93 -3.71 -16.56
N LEU A 176 34.35 -4.94 -16.88
CA LEU A 176 35.10 -5.80 -15.98
C LEU A 176 36.58 -5.79 -16.36
N VAL A 177 37.45 -5.63 -15.35
CA VAL A 177 38.89 -5.70 -15.56
C VAL A 177 39.27 -7.06 -16.15
N GLY A 178 39.98 -7.06 -17.27
CA GLY A 178 40.39 -8.27 -18.01
C GLY A 178 39.42 -8.69 -19.13
N ALA A 179 38.24 -8.08 -19.23
CA ALA A 179 37.38 -8.20 -20.41
C ALA A 179 37.87 -7.19 -21.48
N GLY A 180 38.10 -7.65 -22.72
CA GLY A 180 38.46 -6.74 -23.82
C GLY A 180 37.34 -5.72 -24.11
N ALA A 181 37.67 -4.61 -24.76
CA ALA A 181 36.82 -3.41 -24.98
C ALA A 181 35.45 -3.63 -25.67
N LYS A 182 35.05 -4.87 -25.98
CA LYS A 182 33.77 -5.25 -26.59
C LYS A 182 32.90 -6.13 -25.69
N ARG A 183 33.22 -6.28 -24.39
CA ARG A 183 32.57 -7.22 -23.46
C ARG A 183 32.03 -6.54 -22.19
N ALA A 184 31.32 -5.42 -22.35
CA ALA A 184 30.58 -4.82 -21.24
C ALA A 184 29.55 -5.82 -20.69
N PHE A 185 29.51 -5.99 -19.37
CA PHE A 185 28.55 -6.88 -18.72
C PHE A 185 27.23 -6.13 -18.52
N GLY A 186 26.15 -6.65 -19.11
CA GLY A 186 24.85 -5.99 -19.12
C GLY A 186 23.88 -6.54 -18.08
N MET A 187 23.05 -5.67 -17.52
CA MET A 187 21.95 -6.00 -16.60
C MET A 187 20.74 -5.12 -16.94
N THR A 188 19.52 -5.63 -16.71
CA THR A 188 18.29 -4.86 -16.95
C THR A 188 17.53 -4.65 -15.65
N ASN A 189 17.25 -3.40 -15.30
CA ASN A 189 16.41 -3.06 -14.16
C ASN A 189 14.95 -2.93 -14.59
N HIS A 190 14.06 -3.67 -13.94
CA HIS A 190 12.62 -3.61 -14.16
C HIS A 190 11.87 -2.81 -13.08
N ALA A 191 12.55 -2.44 -11.98
CA ALA A 191 11.98 -1.63 -10.92
C ALA A 191 11.75 -0.20 -11.42
N ASP A 192 10.55 0.33 -11.17
CA ASP A 192 10.17 1.66 -11.61
C ASP A 192 9.35 2.39 -10.53
N VAL A 193 9.46 3.72 -10.52
CA VAL A 193 8.75 4.61 -9.61
C VAL A 193 8.13 5.75 -10.41
N ALA A 194 6.81 5.84 -10.41
CA ALA A 194 6.09 7.03 -10.86
C ALA A 194 6.04 8.04 -9.71
N SER A 195 6.45 9.29 -9.95
CA SER A 195 6.57 10.30 -8.91
C SER A 195 5.85 11.58 -9.32
N PHE A 196 5.01 12.08 -8.43
CA PHE A 196 4.12 13.21 -8.71
C PHE A 196 4.21 14.24 -7.59
N ARG A 197 4.10 15.51 -7.94
CA ARG A 197 4.00 16.61 -6.98
C ARG A 197 2.62 17.24 -7.10
N LEU A 198 1.82 17.10 -6.05
CA LEU A 198 0.44 17.58 -5.99
C LEU A 198 0.37 18.83 -5.11
N GLY A 199 -0.45 19.79 -5.49
CA GLY A 199 -0.82 20.89 -4.61
C GLY A 199 -1.97 21.70 -5.17
N ALA A 200 -2.38 22.73 -4.44
CA ALA A 200 -3.43 23.65 -4.85
C ALA A 200 -2.83 24.98 -5.30
N GLY A 201 -3.25 25.48 -6.45
CA GLY A 201 -2.85 26.79 -6.98
C GLY A 201 -1.72 26.74 -8.01
N GLU A 202 -1.02 27.87 -8.15
CA GLU A 202 -0.09 28.11 -9.25
C GLU A 202 1.10 27.13 -9.24
N ALA A 203 1.35 26.52 -10.39
CA ALA A 203 2.44 25.57 -10.57
C ALA A 203 3.79 26.28 -10.38
N PRO A 204 4.70 25.76 -9.54
CA PRO A 204 6.05 26.30 -9.45
C PRO A 204 6.75 26.15 -10.81
N ALA A 205 7.46 27.20 -11.24
CA ALA A 205 8.25 27.17 -12.48
C ALA A 205 9.18 25.95 -12.53
N ASP A 206 9.31 25.36 -13.72
CA ASP A 206 10.30 24.34 -14.10
C ASP A 206 10.13 22.93 -13.52
N ARG A 207 8.97 22.55 -12.97
CA ARG A 207 8.73 21.15 -12.54
C ARG A 207 7.30 20.68 -12.79
N PRO A 208 7.11 19.42 -13.23
CA PRO A 208 5.79 18.81 -13.31
C PRO A 208 5.00 19.01 -11.99
N TRP A 209 3.76 19.45 -12.13
CA TRP A 209 2.87 19.80 -11.04
C TRP A 209 1.46 19.32 -11.37
N LEU A 210 0.82 18.69 -10.40
CA LEU A 210 -0.57 18.26 -10.49
C LEU A 210 -1.42 19.18 -9.61
N ASP A 211 -2.21 20.04 -10.26
CA ASP A 211 -3.11 20.95 -9.59
C ASP A 211 -4.40 20.23 -9.19
N VAL A 212 -4.60 20.08 -7.88
CA VAL A 212 -5.76 19.37 -7.29
C VAL A 212 -7.08 20.13 -7.45
N THR A 213 -7.03 21.36 -7.96
CA THR A 213 -8.22 22.15 -8.32
C THR A 213 -8.66 21.88 -9.77
N ARG A 214 -7.78 21.33 -10.61
CA ARG A 214 -8.00 21.08 -12.05
C ARG A 214 -7.60 19.64 -12.39
N THR A 215 -8.33 18.69 -11.83
CA THR A 215 -7.99 17.26 -11.92
C THR A 215 -8.36 16.62 -13.26
N ASP A 216 -9.14 17.31 -14.08
CA ASP A 216 -9.57 16.94 -15.43
C ASP A 216 -8.55 17.29 -16.52
N GLU A 217 -7.47 18.02 -16.18
CA GLU A 217 -6.42 18.38 -17.14
C GLU A 217 -5.55 17.17 -17.58
N PRO A 218 -5.03 17.17 -18.82
CA PRO A 218 -4.17 16.11 -19.35
C PRO A 218 -2.90 15.84 -18.52
N ALA A 219 -2.45 16.80 -17.71
CA ALA A 219 -1.31 16.62 -16.81
C ALA A 219 -1.49 15.41 -15.86
N TRP A 220 -2.73 15.06 -15.54
CA TRP A 220 -3.06 13.94 -14.66
C TRP A 220 -3.21 12.58 -15.37
N ASP A 221 -3.05 12.52 -16.69
CA ASP A 221 -3.23 11.26 -17.45
C ASP A 221 -2.22 10.20 -17.01
N PHE A 222 -0.95 10.58 -16.84
CA PHE A 222 0.06 9.64 -16.36
C PHE A 222 -0.19 9.23 -14.90
N PHE A 223 -0.72 10.11 -14.05
CA PHE A 223 -1.11 9.76 -12.68
C PHE A 223 -2.20 8.68 -12.68
N ARG A 224 -3.21 8.82 -13.53
CA ARG A 224 -4.30 7.84 -13.70
C ARG A 224 -3.77 6.47 -14.13
N VAL A 225 -2.92 6.46 -15.16
CA VAL A 225 -2.30 5.22 -15.64
C VAL A 225 -1.44 4.58 -14.55
N ALA A 226 -0.60 5.35 -13.87
CA ALA A 226 0.28 4.85 -12.81
C ALA A 226 -0.52 4.31 -11.60
N ALA A 227 -1.61 4.97 -11.22
CA ALA A 227 -2.51 4.54 -10.15
C ALA A 227 -3.16 3.18 -10.45
N LEU A 228 -3.46 2.87 -11.71
CA LEU A 228 -3.91 1.53 -12.09
C LEU A 228 -2.75 0.54 -12.25
N ALA A 229 -1.66 0.96 -12.88
CA ALA A 229 -0.49 0.13 -13.16
C ALA A 229 0.13 -0.43 -11.88
N THR A 230 0.22 0.40 -10.83
CA THR A 230 0.84 0.01 -9.56
C THR A 230 0.17 -1.22 -8.93
N GLY A 231 -1.14 -1.46 -9.18
CA GLY A 231 -1.89 -2.64 -8.70
C GLY A 231 -2.36 -3.60 -9.78
N ALA A 232 -1.80 -3.53 -10.99
CA ALA A 232 -2.09 -4.46 -12.08
C ALA A 232 -1.40 -5.82 -11.84
N PHE A 233 -1.90 -6.60 -10.88
CA PHE A 233 -1.30 -7.87 -10.46
C PHE A 233 -1.06 -8.81 -11.65
N PRO A 234 0.18 -9.29 -11.89
CA PRO A 234 0.52 -10.08 -13.06
C PRO A 234 -0.41 -11.28 -13.25
N VAL A 235 -0.79 -11.57 -14.50
CA VAL A 235 -1.77 -12.60 -14.92
C VAL A 235 -3.21 -12.29 -14.49
N GLY A 236 -3.42 -11.85 -13.25
CA GLY A 236 -4.74 -11.58 -12.68
C GLY A 236 -5.43 -10.37 -13.29
N LEU A 237 -4.72 -9.25 -13.43
CA LEU A 237 -5.24 -7.96 -13.90
C LEU A 237 -4.47 -7.48 -15.13
N ALA A 238 -5.13 -6.68 -15.97
CA ALA A 238 -4.58 -6.25 -17.25
C ALA A 238 -3.37 -5.31 -17.04
N PRO A 239 -2.23 -5.54 -17.73
CA PRO A 239 -1.12 -4.61 -17.72
C PRO A 239 -1.55 -3.25 -18.30
N ARG A 240 -0.87 -2.18 -17.89
CA ARG A 240 -1.19 -0.81 -18.31
C ARG A 240 -0.11 -0.27 -19.23
N ASP A 241 -0.52 0.31 -20.36
CA ASP A 241 0.39 0.95 -21.31
C ASP A 241 0.85 2.29 -20.74
N VAL A 242 2.16 2.45 -20.55
CA VAL A 242 2.78 3.66 -20.02
C VAL A 242 3.53 4.36 -21.13
N SER A 243 3.28 5.66 -21.29
CA SER A 243 4.09 6.56 -22.09
C SER A 243 4.46 7.82 -21.30
N ARG A 244 5.76 8.07 -21.12
CA ARG A 244 6.28 9.25 -20.41
C ARG A 244 7.71 9.62 -20.81
N PRO A 245 8.19 10.84 -20.51
CA PRO A 245 9.59 11.19 -20.66
C PRO A 245 10.51 10.21 -19.95
N GLY A 246 11.57 9.76 -20.61
CA GLY A 246 12.51 8.80 -20.05
C GLY A 246 13.36 9.37 -18.92
N ALA A 247 13.54 10.69 -18.87
CA ALA A 247 14.12 11.38 -17.72
C ALA A 247 13.37 11.07 -16.40
N ASP A 248 12.05 10.85 -16.45
CA ASP A 248 11.24 10.53 -15.27
C ASP A 248 11.57 9.15 -14.68
N LEU A 249 12.07 8.21 -15.50
CA LEU A 249 12.57 6.91 -15.02
C LEU A 249 13.83 7.06 -14.17
N LEU A 250 14.57 8.16 -14.37
CA LEU A 250 15.87 8.38 -13.74
C LEU A 250 15.77 9.23 -12.48
N GLU A 251 14.74 10.06 -12.32
CA GLU A 251 14.58 10.95 -11.16
C GLU A 251 14.55 10.18 -9.83
N TRP A 252 13.84 9.04 -9.82
CA TRP A 252 13.63 8.21 -8.64
C TRP A 252 14.10 6.76 -8.84
N SER A 253 15.12 6.57 -9.68
CA SER A 253 15.71 5.25 -9.90
C SER A 253 16.15 4.60 -8.59
N THR A 254 15.90 3.29 -8.50
CA THR A 254 16.35 2.44 -7.39
C THR A 254 17.80 1.99 -7.55
N VAL A 255 18.39 2.17 -8.74
CA VAL A 255 19.77 1.78 -9.03
C VAL A 255 20.71 2.93 -8.66
N GLY A 256 21.52 2.72 -7.62
CA GLY A 256 22.46 3.71 -7.15
C GLY A 256 23.45 3.16 -6.14
N ARG A 257 24.25 4.06 -5.57
CA ARG A 257 25.26 3.76 -4.54
C ARG A 257 25.34 4.90 -3.53
N ILE A 258 25.92 4.62 -2.36
CA ILE A 258 26.29 5.69 -1.43
C ILE A 258 27.56 6.38 -1.94
N GLY A 259 27.48 7.70 -2.11
CA GLY A 259 28.58 8.57 -2.48
C GLY A 259 29.56 8.80 -1.31
N PRO A 260 30.75 9.36 -1.58
CA PRO A 260 31.74 9.64 -0.54
C PRO A 260 31.25 10.58 0.57
N ASN A 261 30.25 11.42 0.27
CA ASN A 261 29.60 12.33 1.22
C ASN A 261 28.45 11.68 2.01
N GLY A 262 28.23 10.37 1.86
CA GLY A 262 27.14 9.63 2.50
C GLY A 262 25.78 9.77 1.80
N ARG A 263 25.65 10.56 0.73
CA ARG A 263 24.39 10.72 0.00
C ARG A 263 24.21 9.59 -1.01
N PHE A 264 22.99 9.11 -1.19
CA PHE A 264 22.64 8.22 -2.29
C PHE A 264 22.78 8.94 -3.65
N GLU A 265 23.53 8.33 -4.55
CA GLU A 265 23.80 8.77 -5.91
C GLU A 265 23.21 7.76 -6.90
N ILE A 266 22.33 8.23 -7.78
CA ILE A 266 21.74 7.40 -8.84
C ILE A 266 22.83 7.09 -9.87
N ILE A 267 22.92 5.81 -10.24
CA ILE A 267 23.79 5.36 -11.33
C ILE A 267 23.02 5.58 -12.64
N ALA A 268 23.67 6.19 -13.63
CA ALA A 268 23.06 6.40 -14.94
C ALA A 268 22.91 5.06 -15.69
N PRO A 269 21.87 4.90 -16.51
CA PRO A 269 21.74 3.75 -17.41
C PRO A 269 22.83 3.79 -18.48
N ASP A 270 22.94 2.68 -19.20
CA ASP A 270 23.86 2.54 -20.32
C ASP A 270 23.56 3.55 -21.44
N ASP A 271 24.53 4.41 -21.76
CA ASP A 271 24.40 5.52 -22.69
C ASP A 271 24.28 5.10 -24.16
N ARG A 272 24.57 3.82 -24.47
CA ARG A 272 24.34 3.23 -25.79
C ARG A 272 22.86 3.07 -26.12
N TYR A 273 21.99 3.12 -25.12
CA TYR A 273 20.55 3.04 -25.28
C TYR A 273 19.91 4.40 -24.97
N ASP A 274 19.04 4.87 -25.85
CA ASP A 274 18.31 6.12 -25.62
C ASP A 274 17.16 5.92 -24.62
N VAL A 275 17.53 5.90 -23.34
CA VAL A 275 16.58 5.80 -22.21
C VAL A 275 16.01 7.16 -21.86
N LYS A 276 16.60 8.28 -22.31
CA LYS A 276 16.21 9.65 -21.92
C LYS A 276 15.07 10.20 -22.78
N ALA A 277 14.89 9.71 -24.01
CA ALA A 277 13.74 10.02 -24.84
C ALA A 277 12.41 9.46 -24.27
N MET A 278 11.31 9.58 -25.03
CA MET A 278 10.02 9.03 -24.62
C MET A 278 10.10 7.52 -24.42
N SER A 279 9.77 7.08 -23.20
CA SER A 279 9.68 5.67 -22.86
C SER A 279 8.26 5.15 -23.03
N ARG A 280 8.11 4.02 -23.74
CA ARG A 280 6.87 3.26 -23.89
C ARG A 280 7.07 1.84 -23.40
N TYR A 281 6.18 1.35 -22.55
CA TYR A 281 6.25 0.01 -21.98
C TYR A 281 4.93 -0.41 -21.34
N TRP A 282 4.73 -1.71 -21.24
CA TRP A 282 3.70 -2.27 -20.40
C TRP A 282 4.17 -2.31 -18.95
N ALA A 283 3.35 -1.79 -18.06
CA ALA A 283 3.57 -1.81 -16.62
C ALA A 283 2.62 -2.80 -15.94
N VAL A 284 3.14 -3.51 -14.95
CA VAL A 284 2.36 -4.35 -14.03
C VAL A 284 2.63 -3.90 -12.59
N ASP A 285 1.96 -4.57 -11.64
CA ASP A 285 2.02 -4.28 -10.22
C ASP A 285 3.45 -4.05 -9.71
N GLY A 286 3.66 -2.89 -9.08
CA GLY A 286 4.96 -2.49 -8.54
C GLY A 286 5.42 -3.38 -7.39
N GLY A 287 4.47 -3.95 -6.66
CA GLY A 287 4.72 -4.94 -5.63
C GLY A 287 5.39 -6.20 -6.16
N THR A 288 5.41 -6.49 -7.46
CA THR A 288 6.18 -7.62 -8.01
C THR A 288 7.67 -7.50 -7.67
N ILE A 289 8.20 -6.28 -7.62
CA ILE A 289 9.61 -6.00 -7.31
C ILE A 289 9.75 -5.29 -5.97
N ASP A 290 8.98 -4.23 -5.72
CA ASP A 290 9.05 -3.43 -4.50
C ASP A 290 7.66 -3.22 -3.90
N ASN A 291 7.34 -4.06 -2.91
CA ASN A 291 6.03 -4.10 -2.24
C ASN A 291 5.92 -3.11 -1.07
N GLU A 292 7.04 -2.63 -0.54
CA GLU A 292 7.12 -1.68 0.55
C GLU A 292 8.15 -0.59 0.21
N PRO A 293 7.77 0.50 -0.48
CA PRO A 293 8.71 1.53 -0.96
C PRO A 293 9.23 2.47 0.15
N LEU A 294 9.75 1.85 1.23
CA LEU A 294 10.36 2.49 2.39
C LEU A 294 11.52 3.39 1.97
N GLU A 295 12.42 2.86 1.15
CA GLU A 295 13.64 3.58 0.75
C GLU A 295 13.34 4.79 -0.13
N GLN A 296 12.29 4.77 -0.94
CA GLN A 296 11.89 5.92 -1.75
C GLN A 296 11.38 7.05 -0.88
N ALA A 297 10.48 6.75 0.07
CA ALA A 297 9.98 7.74 1.02
C ALA A 297 11.12 8.27 1.91
N ARG A 298 11.96 7.38 2.45
CA ARG A 298 13.12 7.71 3.27
C ARG A 298 14.09 8.63 2.52
N ARG A 299 14.51 8.27 1.30
CA ARG A 299 15.38 9.09 0.45
C ARG A 299 14.79 10.46 0.16
N TYR A 300 13.47 10.56 -0.02
CA TYR A 300 12.81 11.85 -0.20
C TYR A 300 12.84 12.71 1.08
N LEU A 301 12.65 12.10 2.25
CA LEU A 301 12.71 12.78 3.55
C LEU A 301 14.12 13.23 3.93
N THR A 302 15.14 12.44 3.59
CA THR A 302 16.54 12.73 3.94
C THR A 302 17.33 13.41 2.84
N ASP A 303 16.71 13.71 1.70
CA ASP A 303 17.40 14.18 0.49
C ASP A 303 18.56 13.24 0.08
N GLY A 304 18.36 11.94 0.30
CA GLY A 304 19.30 10.85 -0.01
C GLY A 304 20.38 10.58 1.05
N TYR A 305 20.45 11.35 2.14
CA TYR A 305 21.39 11.11 3.24
C TYR A 305 20.93 9.98 4.17
N PRO A 306 21.77 9.47 5.08
CA PRO A 306 21.35 8.55 6.13
C PRO A 306 20.30 9.18 7.05
N ASP A 307 19.50 8.33 7.70
CA ASP A 307 18.53 8.79 8.70
C ASP A 307 19.24 9.14 10.01
N GLU A 308 18.53 9.84 10.91
CA GLU A 308 18.94 10.04 12.30
C GLU A 308 17.92 9.31 13.20
N PRO A 309 18.16 8.03 13.54
CA PRO A 309 17.20 7.17 14.22
C PRO A 309 17.13 7.41 15.73
N ASP A 310 18.14 8.06 16.33
CA ASP A 310 18.18 8.29 17.78
C ASP A 310 16.96 9.08 18.27
N GLY A 311 16.27 8.57 19.28
CA GLY A 311 15.03 9.16 19.77
C GLY A 311 15.18 10.60 20.27
N GLY A 312 16.35 10.99 20.78
CA GLY A 312 16.61 12.38 21.19
C GLY A 312 16.80 13.35 20.03
N LYS A 313 17.19 12.85 18.85
CA LYS A 313 17.52 13.65 17.66
C LYS A 313 16.56 13.48 16.49
N ALA A 314 15.76 12.42 16.48
CA ALA A 314 14.86 12.09 15.38
C ALA A 314 13.93 13.26 15.05
N ARG A 315 13.94 13.70 13.80
CA ARG A 315 13.08 14.75 13.23
C ARG A 315 12.20 14.25 12.09
N ARG A 316 12.35 12.99 11.70
CA ARG A 316 11.60 12.41 10.60
C ARG A 316 11.52 10.91 10.72
N SER A 317 10.42 10.35 10.23
CA SER A 317 10.28 8.90 10.11
C SER A 317 9.44 8.50 8.91
N VAL A 318 9.60 7.24 8.53
CA VAL A 318 8.64 6.55 7.67
C VAL A 318 7.69 5.71 8.52
N VAL A 319 6.40 5.75 8.21
CA VAL A 319 5.38 4.90 8.84
C VAL A 319 4.86 3.93 7.77
N LEU A 320 5.18 2.65 7.94
CA LEU A 320 4.73 1.57 7.08
C LEU A 320 3.32 1.13 7.47
N ILE A 321 2.39 1.18 6.53
CA ILE A 321 1.04 0.65 6.67
C ILE A 321 1.04 -0.70 5.96
N ALA A 322 1.04 -1.78 6.74
CA ALA A 322 1.17 -3.15 6.25
C ALA A 322 -0.02 -4.01 6.69
N PRO A 323 -1.05 -4.16 5.85
CA PRO A 323 -2.20 -5.04 6.16
C PRO A 323 -1.79 -6.52 6.28
N PHE A 324 -0.76 -6.92 5.55
CA PHE A 324 -0.15 -8.24 5.60
C PHE A 324 1.31 -8.11 6.04
N PRO A 325 1.59 -7.95 7.35
CA PRO A 325 2.96 -8.04 7.82
C PRO A 325 3.54 -9.40 7.42
N ASN A 326 4.72 -9.40 6.78
CA ASN A 326 5.39 -10.61 6.29
C ASN A 326 5.95 -11.44 7.47
N TYR A 327 5.08 -12.04 8.28
CA TYR A 327 5.49 -13.06 9.24
C TYR A 327 5.79 -14.33 8.46
N GLN A 328 7.05 -14.51 8.08
CA GLN A 328 7.47 -15.72 7.39
C GLN A 328 7.32 -16.92 8.32
N ALA A 329 6.56 -17.93 7.87
CA ALA A 329 6.55 -19.24 8.46
C ALA A 329 7.32 -20.20 7.56
N LEU A 330 8.06 -21.14 8.16
CA LEU A 330 8.65 -22.23 7.41
C LEU A 330 7.51 -23.10 6.85
N GLU A 331 7.33 -23.10 5.53
CA GLU A 331 6.38 -24.01 4.89
C GLU A 331 6.83 -25.46 5.12
N ALA A 332 5.86 -26.37 5.18
CA ALA A 332 6.17 -27.80 5.21
C ALA A 332 6.92 -28.22 3.93
N ASP A 333 7.91 -29.10 4.08
CA ASP A 333 8.70 -29.60 2.97
C ASP A 333 7.80 -30.17 1.85
N PRO A 334 8.03 -29.79 0.58
CA PRO A 334 7.30 -30.41 -0.52
C PRO A 334 7.55 -31.91 -0.53
N VAL A 335 6.47 -32.68 -0.45
CA VAL A 335 6.54 -34.15 -0.54
C VAL A 335 6.93 -34.62 -1.96
N LYS A 336 6.73 -33.79 -3.00
CA LYS A 336 7.05 -34.11 -4.41
C LYS A 336 7.50 -32.88 -5.21
N GLY A 337 8.60 -33.03 -5.97
CA GLY A 337 9.11 -32.02 -6.92
C GLY A 337 8.74 -32.34 -8.37
N THR A 338 7.55 -31.93 -8.83
CA THR A 338 7.11 -32.05 -10.23
C THR A 338 7.13 -30.69 -10.92
N LEU A 339 7.13 -30.63 -12.26
CA LEU A 339 7.03 -29.35 -12.97
C LEU A 339 5.76 -28.57 -12.61
N THR A 340 4.65 -29.28 -12.38
CA THR A 340 3.37 -28.70 -11.98
C THR A 340 3.38 -28.08 -10.58
N THR A 341 4.28 -28.50 -9.69
CA THR A 341 4.50 -27.87 -8.37
C THR A 341 5.64 -26.87 -8.39
N ALA A 342 6.68 -27.10 -9.20
CA ALA A 342 7.87 -26.27 -9.27
C ALA A 342 7.63 -24.94 -9.99
N LEU A 343 6.91 -24.91 -11.12
CA LEU A 343 6.72 -23.67 -11.90
C LEU A 343 5.99 -22.57 -11.13
N PRO A 344 4.84 -22.82 -10.46
CA PRO A 344 4.20 -21.79 -9.62
C PRO A 344 5.09 -21.36 -8.45
N ARG A 345 5.81 -22.30 -7.83
CA ARG A 345 6.73 -22.00 -6.71
C ARG A 345 7.94 -21.20 -7.16
N LEU A 346 8.45 -21.41 -8.37
CA LEU A 346 9.53 -20.62 -8.95
C LEU A 346 9.07 -19.18 -9.17
N PHE A 347 7.87 -18.97 -9.69
CA PHE A 347 7.30 -17.62 -9.84
C PHE A 347 7.19 -16.91 -8.48
N SER A 348 6.65 -17.58 -7.46
CA SER A 348 6.61 -17.04 -6.10
C SER A 348 8.01 -16.79 -5.51
N ALA A 349 8.96 -17.69 -5.75
CA ALA A 349 10.34 -17.56 -5.28
C ALA A 349 11.04 -16.36 -5.92
N LEU A 350 10.85 -16.13 -7.22
CA LEU A 350 11.39 -14.96 -7.93
C LEU A 350 10.82 -13.65 -7.37
N ILE A 351 9.50 -13.59 -7.11
CA ILE A 351 8.87 -12.43 -6.48
C ILE A 351 9.40 -12.22 -5.07
N ASN A 352 9.44 -13.26 -4.24
CA ASN A 352 9.91 -13.17 -2.86
C ASN A 352 11.38 -12.77 -2.79
N GLN A 353 12.21 -13.27 -3.70
CA GLN A 353 13.62 -12.91 -3.80
C GLN A 353 13.79 -11.46 -4.26
N ALA A 354 12.99 -10.99 -5.22
CA ALA A 354 13.02 -9.60 -5.67
C ALA A 354 12.64 -8.61 -4.55
N ARG A 355 11.68 -9.01 -3.69
CA ARG A 355 11.24 -8.24 -2.51
C ARG A 355 12.18 -8.33 -1.31
N PHE A 356 13.21 -9.18 -1.35
CA PHE A 356 14.07 -9.41 -0.19
C PHE A 356 15.02 -8.23 0.03
N LYS A 357 14.96 -7.61 1.22
CA LYS A 357 15.74 -6.41 1.58
C LYS A 357 16.67 -6.70 2.77
N PRO A 358 17.92 -7.15 2.54
CA PRO A 358 18.87 -7.48 3.61
C PRO A 358 19.16 -6.33 4.58
N GLU A 359 19.18 -5.10 4.07
CA GLU A 359 19.44 -3.88 4.87
C GLU A 359 18.35 -3.64 5.92
N GLU A 360 17.10 -3.97 5.61
CA GLU A 360 15.98 -3.88 6.56
C GLU A 360 16.12 -4.89 7.71
N LEU A 361 16.62 -6.09 7.45
CA LEU A 361 16.88 -7.11 8.49
C LEU A 361 17.96 -6.66 9.47
N ALA A 362 18.98 -5.95 8.99
CA ALA A 362 20.05 -5.42 9.83
C ALA A 362 19.54 -4.34 10.79
N ARG A 363 18.56 -3.54 10.37
CA ARG A 363 17.96 -2.44 11.16
C ARG A 363 16.82 -2.87 12.08
N ALA A 364 16.13 -3.97 11.77
CA ALA A 364 14.96 -4.47 12.54
C ALA A 364 15.26 -4.93 13.99
N ARG A 365 16.52 -4.91 14.44
CA ARG A 365 16.93 -5.38 15.78
C ARG A 365 17.12 -4.29 16.82
N ASP A 366 16.94 -3.02 16.45
CA ASP A 366 17.12 -1.89 17.37
C ASP A 366 15.77 -1.31 17.81
N ALA A 367 15.38 -1.58 19.07
CA ALA A 367 14.17 -1.04 19.68
C ALA A 367 14.25 0.48 19.96
N THR A 368 15.36 1.12 19.62
CA THR A 368 15.60 2.56 19.75
C THR A 368 15.67 3.28 18.40
N ASP A 369 15.33 2.61 17.29
CA ASP A 369 15.21 3.26 15.98
C ASP A 369 13.85 3.98 15.82
N PHE A 370 13.86 5.30 15.99
CA PHE A 370 12.68 6.17 15.82
C PHE A 370 12.54 6.77 14.42
N SER A 371 13.32 6.27 13.45
CA SER A 371 13.17 6.67 12.04
C SER A 371 12.14 5.83 11.30
N ARG A 372 11.62 4.76 11.91
CA ARG A 372 10.71 3.80 11.26
C ARG A 372 9.64 3.29 12.21
N PHE A 373 8.41 3.23 11.73
CA PHE A 373 7.27 2.71 12.46
C PHE A 373 6.41 1.84 11.55
N ILE A 374 5.55 1.00 12.15
CA ILE A 374 4.62 0.15 11.43
C ILE A 374 3.22 0.20 12.05
N ILE A 375 2.20 0.20 11.19
CA ILE A 375 0.80 -0.04 11.52
C ILE A 375 0.41 -1.35 10.83
N SER A 376 0.16 -2.39 11.62
CA SER A 376 -0.24 -3.71 11.12
C SER A 376 -1.30 -4.35 12.03
N PRO A 377 -2.19 -5.19 11.49
CA PRO A 377 -3.17 -5.92 12.27
C PRO A 377 -2.57 -7.18 12.91
N VAL A 378 -3.05 -7.49 14.11
CA VAL A 378 -2.79 -8.74 14.84
C VAL A 378 -4.13 -9.24 15.35
N ARG A 379 -4.35 -10.56 15.33
CA ARG A 379 -5.56 -11.18 15.87
C ARG A 379 -5.22 -12.50 16.55
N GLU A 380 -5.75 -12.66 17.74
CA GLU A 380 -5.83 -13.94 18.44
C GLU A 380 -7.29 -14.42 18.39
N ARG A 381 -7.46 -15.73 18.31
CA ARG A 381 -8.77 -16.37 18.41
C ARG A 381 -9.24 -16.37 19.87
N ALA A 382 -10.53 -16.59 20.07
CA ALA A 382 -11.14 -16.66 21.41
C ALA A 382 -10.54 -17.77 22.31
N ASP A 383 -9.94 -18.80 21.71
CA ASP A 383 -9.23 -19.88 22.40
C ASP A 383 -7.75 -19.55 22.71
N GLY A 384 -7.30 -18.31 22.44
CA GLY A 384 -5.93 -17.85 22.65
C GLY A 384 -4.94 -18.31 21.57
N ALA A 385 -5.39 -19.05 20.55
CA ALA A 385 -4.52 -19.42 19.44
C ALA A 385 -4.36 -18.26 18.44
N PRO A 386 -3.19 -18.10 17.79
CA PRO A 386 -3.05 -17.14 16.70
C PRO A 386 -4.08 -17.39 15.60
N ALA A 387 -4.79 -16.35 15.17
CA ALA A 387 -5.71 -16.47 14.04
C ALA A 387 -4.93 -16.79 12.76
N ALA A 388 -5.51 -17.58 11.86
CA ALA A 388 -4.88 -17.83 10.57
C ALA A 388 -4.85 -16.54 9.71
N PHE A 389 -5.87 -15.69 9.86
CA PHE A 389 -5.95 -14.40 9.21
C PHE A 389 -6.22 -13.29 10.24
N ALA A 390 -5.32 -12.30 10.31
CA ALA A 390 -5.52 -11.13 11.16
C ALA A 390 -6.72 -10.27 10.70
N ILE A 391 -6.98 -10.27 9.39
CA ILE A 391 -8.02 -9.49 8.71
C ILE A 391 -8.80 -10.36 7.73
N ALA A 392 -10.06 -10.01 7.45
CA ALA A 392 -10.95 -10.83 6.64
C ALA A 392 -10.53 -10.89 5.16
N SER A 393 -9.82 -9.86 4.69
CA SER A 393 -9.21 -9.78 3.36
C SER A 393 -7.92 -10.60 3.21
N GLY A 394 -7.41 -11.24 4.28
CA GLY A 394 -6.11 -11.94 4.27
C GLY A 394 -6.10 -13.32 3.64
N ALA A 395 -7.26 -13.89 3.31
CA ALA A 395 -7.33 -15.21 2.71
C ALA A 395 -7.24 -15.14 1.17
N LEU A 396 -7.11 -16.30 0.51
CA LEU A 396 -6.90 -16.41 -0.94
C LEU A 396 -5.70 -15.57 -1.46
N GLY A 397 -4.63 -15.44 -0.66
CA GLY A 397 -3.48 -14.60 -1.02
C GLY A 397 -3.82 -13.11 -1.08
N GLY A 398 -4.78 -12.65 -0.27
CA GLY A 398 -5.21 -11.25 -0.23
C GLY A 398 -6.42 -10.93 -1.12
N PHE A 399 -7.06 -11.93 -1.74
CA PHE A 399 -8.24 -11.73 -2.61
C PHE A 399 -9.58 -11.90 -1.89
N SER A 400 -9.61 -12.44 -0.66
CA SER A 400 -10.87 -12.77 0.01
C SER A 400 -11.75 -11.56 0.27
N GLY A 401 -11.19 -10.36 0.38
CA GLY A 401 -11.98 -9.14 0.57
C GLY A 401 -12.94 -8.88 -0.58
N PHE A 402 -12.68 -9.37 -1.80
CA PHE A 402 -13.62 -9.21 -2.91
C PHE A 402 -14.87 -10.08 -2.79
N LEU A 403 -14.86 -11.12 -1.94
CA LEU A 403 -15.96 -12.09 -1.81
C LEU A 403 -17.23 -11.51 -1.18
N HIS A 404 -17.09 -10.50 -0.32
CA HIS A 404 -18.22 -9.84 0.32
C HIS A 404 -17.85 -8.46 0.86
N GLU A 405 -18.77 -7.49 0.77
CA GLU A 405 -18.56 -6.11 1.24
C GLU A 405 -18.25 -6.04 2.74
N SER A 406 -18.87 -6.88 3.57
CA SER A 406 -18.64 -6.87 5.02
C SER A 406 -17.19 -7.15 5.41
N PHE A 407 -16.42 -7.86 4.59
CA PHE A 407 -15.00 -8.11 4.89
C PHE A 407 -14.21 -6.82 4.77
N ARG A 408 -14.49 -6.04 3.73
CA ARG A 408 -13.82 -4.78 3.44
C ARG A 408 -14.28 -3.67 4.40
N ARG A 409 -15.56 -3.68 4.79
CA ARG A 409 -16.09 -2.78 5.83
C ARG A 409 -15.42 -3.03 7.18
N HIS A 410 -15.37 -4.29 7.61
CA HIS A 410 -14.66 -4.69 8.84
C HIS A 410 -13.20 -4.23 8.80
N ASP A 411 -12.47 -4.58 7.73
CA ASP A 411 -11.04 -4.30 7.63
C ASP A 411 -10.74 -2.79 7.53
N TYR A 412 -11.62 -2.00 6.91
CA TYR A 412 -11.53 -0.54 6.90
C TYR A 412 -11.65 0.06 8.31
N LEU A 413 -12.67 -0.36 9.07
CA LEU A 413 -12.86 0.10 10.45
C LEU A 413 -11.71 -0.37 11.36
N LEU A 414 -11.19 -1.58 11.13
CA LEU A 414 -10.00 -2.08 11.82
C LEU A 414 -8.76 -1.25 11.48
N GLY A 415 -8.61 -0.81 10.24
CA GLY A 415 -7.57 0.14 9.84
C GLY A 415 -7.64 1.43 10.64
N ARG A 416 -8.84 2.01 10.78
CA ARG A 416 -9.06 3.20 11.61
C ARG A 416 -8.70 2.95 13.08
N ARG A 417 -9.17 1.85 13.66
CA ARG A 417 -8.87 1.45 15.05
C ARG A 417 -7.37 1.27 15.27
N ASN A 418 -6.67 0.61 14.36
CA ASN A 418 -5.24 0.37 14.49
C ASN A 418 -4.42 1.66 14.34
N ALA A 419 -4.84 2.57 13.47
CA ALA A 419 -4.24 3.90 13.38
C ALA A 419 -4.40 4.70 14.68
N GLN A 420 -5.59 4.65 15.29
CA GLN A 420 -5.83 5.26 16.61
C GLN A 420 -4.92 4.66 17.68
N ALA A 421 -4.88 3.34 17.81
CA ALA A 421 -4.02 2.66 18.78
C ALA A 421 -2.53 2.96 18.53
N PHE A 422 -2.10 3.01 17.26
CA PHE A 422 -0.75 3.39 16.90
C PHE A 422 -0.40 4.80 17.38
N LEU A 423 -1.25 5.80 17.12
CA LEU A 423 -1.01 7.18 17.54
C LEU A 423 -1.08 7.37 19.06
N ARG A 424 -1.92 6.61 19.77
CA ARG A 424 -1.98 6.66 21.25
C ARG A 424 -0.75 6.08 21.91
N TRP A 425 -0.24 4.95 21.41
CA TRP A 425 0.69 4.11 22.19
C TRP A 425 2.08 3.96 21.59
N ASN A 426 2.21 4.08 20.27
CA ASN A 426 3.39 3.63 19.54
C ASN A 426 4.12 4.72 18.76
N PHE A 427 3.41 5.75 18.28
CA PHE A 427 4.02 6.86 17.54
C PHE A 427 4.54 7.95 18.48
N VAL A 428 5.69 7.66 19.09
CA VAL A 428 6.19 8.40 20.25
C VAL A 428 7.66 8.73 20.12
N LEU A 429 8.10 9.73 20.88
CA LEU A 429 9.52 10.10 21.05
C LEU A 429 9.82 10.35 22.54
N PRO A 430 11.08 10.18 22.97
CA PRO A 430 11.47 10.49 24.35
C PRO A 430 11.32 11.97 24.65
N ALA A 431 10.98 12.29 25.91
CA ALA A 431 10.83 13.66 26.40
C ALA A 431 12.10 14.52 26.26
N THR A 432 13.27 13.90 26.08
CA THR A 432 14.54 14.58 25.80
C THR A 432 14.65 15.08 24.36
N ASN A 433 13.75 14.68 23.47
CA ASN A 433 13.74 15.17 22.10
C ASN A 433 13.38 16.66 22.07
N ASP A 434 14.14 17.43 21.30
CA ASP A 434 13.98 18.87 21.11
C ASP A 434 12.57 19.34 20.66
N LEU A 435 11.72 18.44 20.15
CA LEU A 435 10.31 18.75 19.88
C LEU A 435 9.55 19.13 21.16
N PHE A 436 9.95 18.58 22.32
CA PHE A 436 9.22 18.68 23.58
C PHE A 436 9.89 19.59 24.62
N THR A 437 11.12 20.03 24.38
CA THR A 437 11.90 20.81 25.38
C THR A 437 11.56 22.30 25.39
N ARG A 438 10.86 22.82 24.37
CA ARG A 438 10.58 24.26 24.20
C ARG A 438 9.32 24.75 24.91
N ALA A 439 8.48 23.84 25.40
CA ALA A 439 7.23 24.17 26.08
C ALA A 439 7.00 23.23 27.26
N THR A 440 6.36 23.72 28.31
CA THR A 440 5.86 22.85 29.38
C THR A 440 4.67 22.06 28.84
N ILE A 441 4.80 20.74 28.81
CA ILE A 441 3.74 19.82 28.41
C ILE A 441 3.15 19.21 29.69
N ASP A 442 1.83 19.18 29.80
CA ASP A 442 1.18 18.57 30.95
C ASP A 442 1.54 17.06 31.04
N PRO A 443 1.96 16.54 32.20
CA PRO A 443 2.33 15.13 32.35
C PRO A 443 1.24 14.11 32.00
N THR A 444 -0.03 14.53 31.91
CA THR A 444 -1.13 13.69 31.40
C THR A 444 -0.93 13.24 29.95
N TRP A 445 -0.14 13.97 29.17
CA TRP A 445 0.23 13.61 27.79
C TRP A 445 1.33 12.53 27.71
N GLN A 446 1.90 12.11 28.84
CA GLN A 446 2.89 11.02 28.85
C GLN A 446 2.23 9.70 28.46
N VAL A 447 2.79 9.06 27.44
CA VAL A 447 2.24 7.83 26.88
C VAL A 447 2.31 6.70 27.89
N ARG A 448 1.22 5.94 27.99
CA ARG A 448 1.08 4.78 28.87
C ARG A 448 1.36 3.48 28.13
N ASP A 449 1.80 2.47 28.86
CA ASP A 449 2.04 1.13 28.33
C ASP A 449 0.74 0.34 28.28
N ALA A 450 0.16 0.24 27.07
CA ALA A 450 -1.05 -0.55 26.79
C ALA A 450 -0.73 -1.89 26.11
N SER A 451 0.51 -2.38 26.16
CA SER A 451 0.91 -3.62 25.46
C SER A 451 0.20 -4.88 25.97
N GLY A 452 -0.29 -4.87 27.21
CA GLY A 452 -1.10 -5.95 27.79
C GLY A 452 -2.61 -5.82 27.56
N GLU A 453 -3.07 -4.72 26.96
CA GLU A 453 -4.49 -4.47 26.76
C GLU A 453 -4.98 -5.12 25.47
N THR A 454 -6.04 -5.94 25.58
CA THR A 454 -6.65 -6.61 24.43
C THR A 454 -7.91 -5.89 23.92
N GLY A 455 -8.57 -5.13 24.80
CA GLY A 455 -9.72 -4.27 24.49
C GLY A 455 -9.33 -2.82 24.16
N SER A 456 -10.31 -2.00 23.77
CA SER A 456 -10.06 -0.57 23.64
C SER A 456 -10.10 0.11 25.02
N VAL A 457 -9.19 1.05 25.24
CA VAL A 457 -9.09 1.79 26.51
C VAL A 457 -9.80 3.14 26.34
N ALA A 458 -10.77 3.45 27.20
CA ALA A 458 -11.48 4.72 27.14
C ALA A 458 -10.59 5.89 27.63
N PRO A 459 -10.76 7.10 27.09
CA PRO A 459 -10.03 8.28 27.57
C PRO A 459 -10.29 8.51 29.07
N GLY A 460 -9.23 8.71 29.84
CA GLY A 460 -9.28 8.95 31.28
C GLY A 460 -9.30 7.68 32.14
N THR A 461 -9.42 6.48 31.56
CA THR A 461 -9.36 5.21 32.29
C THR A 461 -7.95 4.60 32.31
N GLU A 462 -6.96 5.27 31.73
CA GLU A 462 -5.57 4.82 31.66
C GLU A 462 -4.78 5.00 32.96
N GLY A 463 -5.40 5.52 34.03
CA GLY A 463 -4.72 5.90 35.27
C GLY A 463 -3.91 4.77 35.91
N ASP A 464 -4.38 3.52 35.75
CA ASP A 464 -3.72 2.32 36.28
C ASP A 464 -2.56 1.84 35.39
N LEU A 465 -2.46 2.32 34.14
CA LEU A 465 -1.38 1.97 33.24
C LEU A 465 -0.10 2.76 33.58
N ARG A 466 1.02 2.03 33.56
CA ARG A 466 2.34 2.61 33.83
C ARG A 466 2.73 3.57 32.72
N VAL A 467 3.38 4.68 33.08
CA VAL A 467 4.03 5.55 32.10
C VAL A 467 5.11 4.77 31.37
N ARG A 468 5.04 4.77 30.04
CA ARG A 468 6.04 4.13 29.19
C ARG A 468 7.32 4.95 29.22
N ARG A 469 8.44 4.27 29.49
CA ARG A 469 9.76 4.90 29.58
C ARG A 469 10.74 4.22 28.62
N LEU A 470 11.65 5.03 28.07
CA LEU A 470 12.72 4.57 27.20
C LEU A 470 14.08 4.87 27.86
N ARG A 471 14.96 3.87 27.87
CA ARG A 471 16.36 4.10 28.20
C ARG A 471 17.06 4.74 27.01
N VAL A 472 17.65 5.91 27.24
CA VAL A 472 18.49 6.62 26.27
C VAL A 472 19.94 6.60 26.77
N ALA A 473 20.91 6.59 25.85
CA ALA A 473 22.32 6.35 26.17
C ALA A 473 22.89 7.35 27.21
N GLU A 474 22.47 8.61 27.15
CA GLU A 474 22.86 9.68 28.08
C GLU A 474 21.71 10.10 29.03
N GLY A 475 20.88 9.13 29.43
CA GLY A 475 19.71 9.37 30.28
C GLY A 475 19.77 8.71 31.66
N PRO A 476 18.79 8.97 32.52
CA PRO A 476 18.72 8.36 33.83
C PRO A 476 18.39 6.85 33.73
N PRO A 477 18.81 6.00 34.70
CA PRO A 477 18.68 4.54 34.62
C PRO A 477 17.23 4.03 34.49
N GLU A 478 16.28 4.76 35.06
CA GLU A 478 14.84 4.50 35.00
C GLU A 478 14.21 4.80 33.63
N GLY A 479 14.95 5.47 32.74
CA GLY A 479 14.49 5.91 31.43
C GLY A 479 13.64 7.18 31.49
N VAL A 480 13.48 7.80 30.33
CA VAL A 480 12.72 9.05 30.17
C VAL A 480 11.30 8.74 29.69
N PRO A 481 10.29 9.52 30.12
CA PRO A 481 8.92 9.35 29.62
C PRO A 481 8.84 9.64 28.12
N LEU A 482 7.81 9.08 27.49
CA LEU A 482 7.55 9.24 26.07
C LEU A 482 6.35 10.17 25.84
N TYR A 483 6.40 10.99 24.80
CA TYR A 483 5.30 11.84 24.34
C TYR A 483 4.89 11.48 22.91
N PRO A 484 3.61 11.65 22.54
CA PRO A 484 3.13 11.35 21.20
C PRO A 484 3.65 12.37 20.17
N VAL A 485 4.01 11.87 18.99
CA VAL A 485 4.38 12.73 17.85
C VAL A 485 3.15 13.39 17.24
N ILE A 486 2.02 12.67 17.16
CA ILE A 486 0.71 13.23 16.78
C ILE A 486 -0.23 13.03 17.98
N PRO A 487 -0.38 14.03 18.85
CA PRO A 487 -1.30 13.96 19.99
C PRO A 487 -2.76 13.85 19.52
N LEU A 488 -3.51 12.92 20.12
CA LEU A 488 -4.95 12.79 19.86
C LEU A 488 -5.74 13.61 20.88
N THR A 489 -6.74 14.35 20.39
CA THR A 489 -7.71 15.05 21.26
C THR A 489 -8.59 14.02 22.00
N PRO A 490 -9.23 14.38 23.13
CA PRO A 490 -10.11 13.46 23.86
C PRO A 490 -11.16 12.78 22.97
N ARG A 491 -11.79 13.55 22.06
CA ARG A 491 -12.73 13.02 21.06
C ARG A 491 -12.10 11.96 20.16
N LEU A 492 -10.85 12.17 19.72
CA LEU A 492 -10.14 11.23 18.85
C LEU A 492 -9.52 10.05 19.61
N GLN A 493 -9.56 10.07 20.93
CA GLN A 493 -9.21 8.93 21.78
C GLN A 493 -10.42 8.04 22.12
N GLU A 494 -11.65 8.49 21.83
CA GLU A 494 -12.87 7.69 22.02
C GLU A 494 -12.74 6.34 21.31
N PRO A 495 -13.03 5.21 22.00
CA PRO A 495 -12.85 3.88 21.43
C PRO A 495 -13.55 3.68 20.08
N ILE A 496 -12.82 3.16 19.10
CA ILE A 496 -13.39 2.66 17.85
C ILE A 496 -13.74 1.18 18.05
N GLU A 497 -14.96 0.93 18.52
CA GLU A 497 -15.49 -0.42 18.73
C GLU A 497 -16.21 -0.94 17.50
N ILE A 498 -15.75 -2.07 16.96
CA ILE A 498 -16.36 -2.69 15.77
C ILE A 498 -17.48 -3.62 16.26
N GLY A 499 -18.72 -3.13 16.16
CA GLY A 499 -19.90 -3.88 16.60
C GLY A 499 -20.26 -5.05 15.67
N PRO A 500 -21.19 -5.93 16.08
CA PRO A 500 -21.62 -7.10 15.29
C PRO A 500 -22.09 -6.77 13.87
N ASP A 501 -22.68 -5.58 13.67
CA ASP A 501 -23.14 -5.16 12.35
C ASP A 501 -22.01 -4.91 11.36
N ASP A 502 -20.83 -4.56 11.88
CA ASP A 502 -19.63 -4.23 11.10
C ASP A 502 -18.63 -5.37 11.01
N MET A 503 -18.90 -6.48 11.69
CA MET A 503 -18.07 -7.68 11.62
C MET A 503 -18.11 -8.31 10.23
N ALA A 504 -16.99 -8.92 9.83
CA ALA A 504 -16.93 -9.70 8.61
C ALA A 504 -17.95 -10.85 8.70
N ARG A 505 -18.65 -11.14 7.59
CA ARG A 505 -19.74 -12.14 7.56
C ARG A 505 -19.45 -13.26 6.55
N PRO A 506 -18.52 -14.19 6.83
CA PRO A 506 -18.20 -15.25 5.88
C PRO A 506 -19.39 -16.12 5.46
N GLY A 507 -20.37 -16.29 6.36
CA GLY A 507 -21.62 -16.98 6.07
C GLY A 507 -22.54 -16.29 5.06
N ALA A 508 -22.34 -14.99 4.77
CA ALA A 508 -23.14 -14.24 3.80
C ALA A 508 -22.67 -14.42 2.34
N VAL A 509 -21.52 -15.05 2.12
CA VAL A 509 -20.99 -15.31 0.78
C VAL A 509 -21.90 -16.31 0.05
N ARG A 510 -22.51 -15.87 -1.06
CA ARG A 510 -23.35 -16.72 -1.92
C ARG A 510 -22.50 -17.65 -2.78
N GLN A 511 -22.06 -18.75 -2.19
CA GLN A 511 -21.10 -19.67 -2.82
C GLN A 511 -21.56 -20.19 -4.19
N ASP A 512 -22.85 -20.47 -4.37
CA ASP A 512 -23.35 -20.98 -5.64
C ASP A 512 -23.33 -19.93 -6.76
N ASP A 513 -23.60 -18.67 -6.43
CA ASP A 513 -23.51 -17.55 -7.37
C ASP A 513 -22.05 -17.33 -7.78
N LEU A 514 -21.14 -17.35 -6.80
CA LEU A 514 -19.69 -17.26 -7.01
C LEU A 514 -19.17 -18.40 -7.89
N ARG A 515 -19.55 -19.65 -7.60
CA ARG A 515 -19.20 -20.83 -8.42
C ARG A 515 -19.66 -20.68 -9.86
N ARG A 516 -20.90 -20.23 -10.07
CA ARG A 516 -21.44 -20.01 -11.42
C ARG A 516 -20.70 -18.90 -12.16
N GLY A 517 -20.44 -17.77 -11.49
CA GLY A 517 -19.68 -16.65 -12.06
C GLY A 517 -18.26 -17.08 -12.45
N LEU A 518 -17.58 -17.78 -11.55
CA LEU A 518 -16.22 -18.24 -11.76
C LEU A 518 -16.13 -19.25 -12.90
N LYS A 519 -17.05 -20.21 -12.96
CA LYS A 519 -17.11 -21.18 -14.06
C LYS A 519 -17.28 -20.47 -15.40
N ARG A 520 -18.22 -19.53 -15.53
CA ARG A 520 -18.42 -18.75 -16.75
C ARG A 520 -17.16 -17.98 -17.16
N ARG A 521 -16.51 -17.32 -16.20
CA ARG A 521 -15.26 -16.58 -16.47
C ARG A 521 -14.15 -17.52 -16.92
N ILE A 522 -13.94 -18.65 -16.23
CA ILE A 522 -12.94 -19.66 -16.59
C ILE A 522 -13.20 -20.20 -18.00
N GLU A 523 -14.46 -20.54 -18.33
CA GLU A 523 -14.86 -20.98 -19.67
C GLU A 523 -14.43 -19.97 -20.73
N LYS A 524 -14.79 -18.70 -20.56
CA LYS A 524 -14.46 -17.64 -21.52
C LYS A 524 -12.95 -17.36 -21.62
N VAL A 525 -12.23 -17.39 -20.50
CA VAL A 525 -10.76 -17.20 -20.48
C VAL A 525 -10.07 -18.34 -21.23
N VAL A 526 -10.44 -19.59 -20.95
CA VAL A 526 -9.87 -20.77 -21.63
C VAL A 526 -10.24 -20.77 -23.10
N GLU A 527 -11.47 -20.42 -23.45
CA GLU A 527 -11.89 -20.25 -24.85
C GLU A 527 -11.04 -19.21 -25.58
N THR A 528 -10.86 -18.03 -24.99
CA THR A 528 -10.06 -16.95 -25.58
C THR A 528 -8.61 -17.37 -25.77
N LEU A 529 -8.00 -17.95 -24.75
CA LEU A 529 -6.61 -18.44 -24.82
C LEU A 529 -6.43 -19.49 -25.94
N VAL A 530 -7.38 -20.42 -26.06
CA VAL A 530 -7.29 -21.53 -27.02
C VAL A 530 -7.65 -21.09 -28.44
N ASP A 531 -8.68 -20.29 -28.62
CA ASP A 531 -9.22 -19.92 -29.93
C ASP A 531 -8.57 -18.67 -30.53
N VAL A 532 -7.91 -17.85 -29.72
CA VAL A 532 -7.28 -16.61 -30.15
C VAL A 532 -5.77 -16.72 -30.03
N ASP A 533 -5.25 -16.91 -28.81
CA ASP A 533 -3.80 -16.85 -28.56
C ASP A 533 -3.06 -18.09 -29.12
N PHE A 534 -3.63 -19.29 -28.99
CA PHE A 534 -3.06 -20.53 -29.52
C PHE A 534 -3.64 -20.96 -30.87
N ARG A 535 -4.34 -20.05 -31.55
CA ARG A 535 -5.00 -20.36 -32.82
C ARG A 535 -3.98 -20.78 -33.87
N LYS A 536 -2.86 -20.08 -33.94
CA LYS A 536 -1.82 -20.33 -34.94
C LYS A 536 -1.24 -21.74 -34.77
N GLU A 537 -0.83 -22.07 -33.54
CA GLU A 537 -0.25 -23.36 -33.19
C GLU A 537 -1.22 -24.52 -33.43
N THR A 538 -2.52 -24.29 -33.19
CA THR A 538 -3.54 -25.32 -33.39
C THR A 538 -3.99 -25.44 -34.85
N ASP A 539 -3.96 -24.36 -35.64
CA ASP A 539 -4.25 -24.40 -37.08
C ASP A 539 -3.10 -25.08 -37.86
N GLU A 540 -1.86 -24.94 -37.41
CA GLU A 540 -0.68 -25.64 -37.95
C GLU A 540 -0.77 -27.18 -37.80
N MET A 541 -1.59 -27.69 -36.88
CA MET A 541 -1.82 -29.13 -36.69
C MET A 541 -2.80 -29.74 -37.71
N GLY A 542 -3.41 -28.93 -38.59
CA GLY A 542 -4.43 -29.34 -39.55
C GLY A 542 -5.85 -29.32 -38.97
N THR A 543 -6.86 -29.13 -39.83
CA THR A 543 -8.23 -28.75 -39.43
C THR A 543 -8.88 -29.68 -38.40
N VAL A 544 -8.76 -30.99 -38.59
CA VAL A 544 -9.41 -31.99 -37.71
C VAL A 544 -8.66 -32.15 -36.40
N VAL A 545 -7.33 -32.26 -36.45
CA VAL A 545 -6.48 -32.45 -35.25
C VAL A 545 -6.47 -31.19 -34.40
N GLY A 546 -6.35 -30.01 -35.02
CA GLY A 546 -6.45 -28.71 -34.35
C GLY A 546 -7.80 -28.53 -33.67
N TYR A 547 -8.91 -28.89 -34.33
CA TYR A 547 -10.24 -28.85 -33.71
C TYR A 547 -10.36 -29.77 -32.48
N LEU A 548 -9.88 -31.01 -32.58
CA LEU A 548 -9.89 -31.97 -31.46
C LEU A 548 -8.99 -31.50 -30.30
N ALA A 549 -7.81 -30.96 -30.60
CA ALA A 549 -6.88 -30.41 -29.61
C ALA A 549 -7.51 -29.23 -28.85
N ARG A 550 -8.12 -28.28 -29.57
CA ARG A 550 -8.84 -27.15 -28.96
C ARG A 550 -10.00 -27.61 -28.09
N LYS A 551 -10.83 -28.54 -28.58
CA LYS A 551 -11.98 -29.07 -27.83
C LYS A 551 -11.54 -29.82 -26.56
N GLY A 552 -10.48 -30.62 -26.64
CA GLY A 552 -9.89 -31.32 -25.50
C GLY A 552 -9.30 -30.36 -24.47
N ALA A 553 -8.50 -29.38 -24.90
CA ALA A 553 -7.90 -28.37 -24.04
C ALA A 553 -8.96 -27.55 -23.28
N LYS A 554 -10.03 -27.12 -23.96
CA LYS A 554 -11.14 -26.41 -23.31
C LYS A 554 -11.85 -27.27 -22.28
N THR A 555 -12.26 -28.48 -22.67
CA THR A 555 -13.06 -29.35 -21.79
C THR A 555 -12.26 -29.73 -20.54
N PHE A 556 -11.01 -30.16 -20.71
CA PHE A 556 -10.15 -30.54 -19.59
C PHE A 556 -9.72 -29.33 -18.75
N GLY A 557 -9.29 -28.24 -19.40
CA GLY A 557 -8.83 -27.02 -18.72
C GLY A 557 -9.91 -26.39 -17.84
N VAL A 558 -11.14 -26.26 -18.36
CA VAL A 558 -12.28 -25.73 -17.61
C VAL A 558 -12.61 -26.61 -16.40
N GLN A 559 -12.67 -27.94 -16.59
CA GLN A 559 -12.99 -28.88 -15.50
C GLN A 559 -11.95 -28.83 -14.38
N VAL A 560 -10.66 -28.86 -14.72
CA VAL A 560 -9.58 -28.84 -13.73
C VAL A 560 -9.54 -27.51 -12.98
N ALA A 561 -9.59 -26.38 -13.70
CA ALA A 561 -9.55 -25.06 -13.09
C ALA A 561 -10.76 -24.80 -12.19
N SER A 562 -11.97 -25.14 -12.64
CA SER A 562 -13.20 -24.96 -11.86
C SER A 562 -13.19 -25.81 -10.58
N ARG A 563 -12.78 -27.08 -10.66
CA ARG A 563 -12.70 -27.98 -9.50
C ARG A 563 -11.68 -27.47 -8.47
N LYS A 564 -10.50 -27.05 -8.93
CA LYS A 564 -9.45 -26.51 -8.06
C LYS A 564 -9.92 -25.26 -7.35
N ALA A 565 -10.55 -24.34 -8.07
CA ALA A 565 -11.03 -23.10 -7.47
C ALA A 565 -12.15 -23.34 -6.46
N ASP A 566 -13.09 -24.24 -6.75
CA ASP A 566 -14.15 -24.63 -5.82
C ASP A 566 -13.61 -25.21 -4.51
N THR A 567 -12.63 -26.11 -4.61
CA THR A 567 -11.96 -26.70 -3.43
C THR A 567 -11.29 -25.63 -2.56
N VAL A 568 -10.56 -24.70 -3.21
CA VAL A 568 -9.85 -23.62 -2.52
C VAL A 568 -10.82 -22.64 -1.85
N ILE A 569 -11.89 -22.23 -2.55
CA ILE A 569 -12.90 -21.29 -2.03
C ILE A 569 -13.61 -21.91 -0.82
N THR A 570 -14.07 -23.15 -0.94
CA THR A 570 -14.80 -23.85 0.14
C THR A 570 -13.94 -23.96 1.40
N ALA A 571 -12.72 -24.50 1.28
CA ALA A 571 -11.79 -24.62 2.40
C ALA A 571 -11.43 -23.27 3.03
N THR A 572 -11.33 -22.21 2.21
CA THR A 572 -11.01 -20.87 2.69
C THR A 572 -12.17 -20.24 3.46
N LEU A 573 -13.41 -20.37 2.98
CA LEU A 573 -14.57 -19.85 3.67
C LEU A 573 -14.77 -20.52 5.02
N ASP A 574 -14.47 -21.81 5.15
CA ASP A 574 -14.57 -22.50 6.43
C ASP A 574 -13.51 -22.03 7.44
N ARG A 575 -12.28 -21.73 6.97
CA ARG A 575 -11.25 -21.09 7.83
C ARG A 575 -11.66 -19.68 8.23
N LEU A 576 -12.21 -18.89 7.31
CA LEU A 576 -12.68 -17.53 7.61
C LEU A 576 -13.81 -17.54 8.64
N LYS A 577 -14.77 -18.48 8.57
CA LYS A 577 -15.81 -18.64 9.60
C LYS A 577 -15.23 -18.97 10.98
N ALA A 578 -14.09 -19.65 11.05
CA ALA A 578 -13.44 -19.96 12.32
C ALA A 578 -12.72 -18.75 12.93
N ASP A 579 -12.13 -17.88 12.10
CA ASP A 579 -11.43 -16.67 12.55
C ASP A 579 -12.39 -15.46 12.74
N PHE A 580 -13.53 -15.47 12.06
CA PHE A 580 -14.59 -14.45 12.09
C PHE A 580 -15.96 -15.13 12.30
N PRO A 581 -16.24 -15.59 13.53
CA PRO A 581 -17.46 -16.34 13.86
C PRO A 581 -18.75 -15.52 13.79
#